data_AF-A0A936G833-F1
#
_entry.id   AF-A0A936G833-F1
#
_cell.length_a   1.000
_cell.length_b   1.000
_cell.length_c   1.000
_cell.angle_alpha   90.00
_cell.angle_beta   90.00
_cell.angle_gamma   90.00
#
_symmetry.space_group_name_H-M   'P 1'
#
loop_
_entity.id
_entity.type
_entity.pdbx_description
1 polymer ?
#
loop_
_entity_poly.entity_id
_entity_poly.type
_entity_poly.pdbx_seq_one_letter_code
_entity_poly.pdbx_strand_id
1 'polypeptide(L)'
;MLEQKTPFSRTTIIWALVAVLGIAGVITLIFAFNGNSPEDDVNAIYTNAALTVEAQQLTLLASQPTSTVTPFVTLTPFVTNTVFATSTLPPLSAFATNTQAISSTGGCDNSVYVSDVTIPDNTVVTPGQALTKTWRVQNSGTCAWTTAYKITYVAGNAMGGTATAITQAVSPGQSIDISVAMVAPTAAGDSAGTWRLVNDKSVAFGTPLTIVVKVSGGTNGTPTKTVTPGGSAATSTPTATPYCRRLLLR
;
A
#
# COMPACT_ATOMS: atom_id res chain seq x y z
N MET A 1 24.35 27.32 86.31
CA MET A 1 22.91 27.24 86.65
C MET A 1 22.15 27.36 85.33
N LEU A 2 21.16 26.50 85.11
CA LEU A 2 20.69 26.00 83.81
C LEU A 2 20.16 27.08 82.83
N GLU A 3 20.67 27.06 81.59
CA GLU A 3 20.15 27.85 80.47
C GLU A 3 18.84 27.25 79.98
N GLN A 4 17.74 27.94 80.26
CA GLN A 4 16.38 27.52 79.92
C GLN A 4 16.14 27.63 78.41
N LYS A 5 16.12 26.48 77.74
CA LYS A 5 15.66 26.31 76.36
C LYS A 5 14.17 26.67 76.28
N THR A 6 13.84 27.74 75.58
CA THR A 6 12.46 28.22 75.42
C THR A 6 11.57 27.17 74.74
N PRO A 7 10.31 26.99 75.19
CA PRO A 7 9.40 26.03 74.58
C PRO A 7 8.94 26.54 73.21
N PHE A 8 9.13 25.73 72.17
CA PHE A 8 8.63 25.99 70.83
C PHE A 8 7.12 26.26 70.86
N SER A 9 6.70 27.40 70.30
CA SER A 9 5.30 27.81 70.26
C SER A 9 4.45 26.74 69.56
N ARG A 10 3.26 26.46 70.12
CA ARG A 10 2.29 25.50 69.55
C ARG A 10 2.00 25.81 68.08
N THR A 11 1.98 27.09 67.72
CA THR A 11 1.81 27.55 66.34
C THR A 11 2.97 27.11 65.43
N THR A 12 4.21 27.16 65.92
CA THR A 12 5.39 26.67 65.18
C THR A 12 5.36 25.16 64.98
N ILE A 13 4.86 24.40 65.96
CA ILE A 13 4.69 22.94 65.85
C ILE A 13 3.60 22.61 64.82
N ILE A 14 2.48 23.35 64.82
CA ILE A 14 1.38 23.14 63.86
C ILE A 14 1.86 23.42 62.44
N TRP A 15 2.56 24.52 62.20
CA TRP A 15 3.10 24.82 60.87
C TRP A 15 4.18 23.82 60.41
N ALA A 16 5.00 23.33 61.33
CA ALA A 16 5.98 22.27 61.03
C ALA A 16 5.30 20.95 60.63
N LEU A 17 4.23 20.54 61.31
CA LEU A 17 3.47 19.33 60.98
C LEU A 17 2.75 19.46 59.63
N VAL A 18 2.18 20.63 59.33
CA VAL A 18 1.54 20.89 58.02
C VAL A 18 2.57 20.85 56.88
N ALA A 19 3.77 21.40 57.09
CA ALA A 19 4.84 21.34 56.10
C ALA A 19 5.33 19.90 55.84
N VAL A 20 5.48 19.09 56.89
CA VAL A 20 5.90 17.68 56.77
C VAL A 20 4.84 16.85 56.05
N LEU A 21 3.56 17.05 56.34
CA LEU A 21 2.46 16.37 55.64
C LEU A 21 2.36 16.77 54.16
N GLY A 22 2.60 18.04 53.83
CA GLY A 22 2.65 18.51 52.44
C GLY A 22 3.80 17.88 51.65
N ILE A 23 5.01 17.82 52.23
CA ILE A 23 6.18 17.22 51.57
C ILE A 23 6.02 15.70 51.42
N ALA A 24 5.49 15.00 52.43
CA ALA A 24 5.18 13.58 52.33
C ALA A 24 4.16 13.28 51.22
N GLY A 25 3.11 14.11 51.10
CA GLY A 25 2.12 13.99 50.02
C GLY A 25 2.74 14.16 48.62
N VAL A 26 3.59 15.17 48.42
CA VAL A 26 4.28 15.40 47.14
C VAL A 26 5.26 14.27 46.81
N ILE A 27 5.98 13.74 47.80
CA ILE A 27 6.88 12.60 47.61
C ILE A 27 6.09 11.34 47.20
N THR A 28 4.98 11.04 47.87
CA THR A 28 4.12 9.90 47.49
C THR A 28 3.51 10.05 46.10
N LEU A 29 3.22 11.29 45.68
CA LEU A 29 2.69 11.57 44.35
C LEU A 29 3.76 11.36 43.27
N ILE A 30 5.01 11.78 43.51
CA ILE A 30 6.13 11.56 42.58
C ILE A 30 6.43 10.06 42.41
N PHE A 31 6.41 9.28 43.49
CA PHE A 31 6.61 7.83 43.40
C PHE A 31 5.44 7.10 42.72
N ALA A 32 4.21 7.61 42.83
CA ALA A 32 3.05 7.04 42.13
C ALA A 32 3.06 7.31 40.61
N PHE A 33 3.71 8.38 40.15
CA PHE A 33 3.84 8.71 38.73
C PHE A 33 5.14 8.21 38.06
N ASN A 34 6.09 7.68 38.84
CA ASN A 34 7.32 7.06 38.33
C ASN A 34 7.22 5.52 38.23
N GLY A 35 6.01 4.96 38.32
CA GLY A 35 5.75 3.54 38.16
C GLY A 35 5.58 3.13 36.69
N ASN A 36 6.59 2.42 36.19
CA ASN A 36 6.63 1.63 34.95
C ASN A 36 6.59 2.41 33.62
N SER A 37 7.79 2.79 33.17
CA SER A 37 8.02 3.13 31.76
C SER A 37 7.84 1.88 30.89
N PRO A 38 7.07 1.92 29.79
CA PRO A 38 6.80 0.77 28.91
C PRO A 38 8.01 0.30 28.08
N GLU A 39 9.22 0.77 28.38
CA GLU A 39 10.44 0.45 27.63
C GLU A 39 11.06 -0.90 28.07
N ASP A 40 10.84 -1.33 29.31
CA ASP A 40 11.41 -2.60 29.81
C ASP A 40 10.66 -3.87 29.35
N ASP A 41 9.40 -3.74 28.91
CA ASP A 41 8.58 -4.87 28.43
C ASP A 41 9.04 -5.36 27.03
N VAL A 42 9.55 -4.44 26.21
CA VAL A 42 9.98 -4.72 24.84
C VAL A 42 11.29 -5.53 24.82
N ASN A 43 12.19 -5.31 25.79
CA ASN A 43 13.47 -6.02 25.83
C ASN A 43 13.35 -7.49 26.29
N ALA A 44 12.28 -7.83 27.02
CA ALA A 44 11.96 -9.22 27.38
C ALA A 44 11.39 -10.02 26.18
N ILE A 45 10.75 -9.36 25.22
CA ILE A 45 10.22 -10.00 24.01
C ILE A 45 11.33 -10.35 23.00
N TYR A 46 12.42 -9.58 22.95
CA TYR A 46 13.52 -9.83 21.99
C TYR A 46 14.39 -11.07 22.30
N THR A 47 14.41 -11.56 23.54
CA THR A 47 15.28 -12.70 23.92
C THR A 47 14.67 -14.06 23.57
N ASN A 48 13.35 -14.14 23.37
CA ASN A 48 12.66 -15.41 23.10
C ASN A 48 12.62 -15.77 21.60
N ALA A 49 12.94 -14.82 20.71
CA ALA A 49 12.94 -15.03 19.27
C ALA A 49 14.29 -15.57 18.73
N ALA A 50 15.39 -15.46 19.48
CA ALA A 50 16.70 -15.92 19.01
C ALA A 50 16.84 -17.45 19.07
N LEU A 51 16.32 -18.09 20.14
CA LEU A 51 16.45 -19.55 20.34
C LEU A 51 15.57 -20.39 19.39
N THR A 52 14.53 -19.82 18.77
CA THR A 52 13.66 -20.55 17.82
C THR A 52 14.25 -20.65 16.41
N VAL A 53 15.18 -19.76 16.02
CA VAL A 53 15.81 -19.78 14.69
C VAL A 53 16.74 -21.00 14.54
N GLU A 54 17.40 -21.40 15.63
CA GLU A 54 18.33 -22.55 15.65
C GLU A 54 17.58 -23.88 15.45
N ALA A 55 16.40 -24.02 16.08
CA ALA A 55 15.58 -25.23 15.99
C ALA A 55 14.94 -25.40 14.59
N GLN A 56 14.57 -24.31 13.91
CA GLN A 56 14.01 -24.39 12.55
C GLN A 56 15.08 -24.72 11.50
N GLN A 57 16.34 -24.34 11.72
CA GLN A 57 17.42 -24.58 10.77
C GLN A 57 17.85 -26.05 10.72
N LEU A 58 17.80 -26.79 11.84
CA LEU A 58 18.04 -28.25 11.83
C LEU A 58 16.96 -29.04 11.07
N THR A 59 15.71 -28.58 11.09
CA THR A 59 14.60 -29.27 10.38
C THR A 59 14.71 -29.18 8.85
N LEU A 60 15.29 -28.09 8.32
CA LEU A 60 15.49 -27.89 6.88
C LEU A 60 16.60 -28.78 6.30
N LEU A 61 17.56 -29.22 7.10
CA LEU A 61 18.63 -30.13 6.67
C LEU A 61 18.13 -31.59 6.53
N ALA A 62 17.07 -31.97 7.26
CA ALA A 62 16.51 -33.32 7.23
C ALA A 62 15.51 -33.56 6.08
N SER A 63 15.00 -32.51 5.42
CA SER A 63 14.08 -32.64 4.27
C SER A 63 14.81 -32.75 2.92
N GLN A 64 16.14 -32.90 2.92
CA GLN A 64 16.90 -32.95 1.70
C GLN A 64 16.59 -34.28 0.97
N PRO A 65 16.12 -34.23 -0.30
CA PRO A 65 15.77 -35.45 -1.03
C PRO A 65 17.02 -36.29 -1.22
N THR A 66 17.07 -37.43 -0.53
CA THR A 66 18.09 -38.45 -0.77
C THR A 66 17.91 -38.92 -2.22
N SER A 67 18.91 -38.71 -3.06
CA SER A 67 18.90 -39.21 -4.44
C SER A 67 18.79 -40.73 -4.39
N THR A 68 17.58 -41.23 -4.56
CA THR A 68 17.33 -42.66 -4.74
C THR A 68 17.96 -43.03 -6.06
N VAL A 69 19.04 -43.80 -6.00
CA VAL A 69 19.72 -44.33 -7.18
C VAL A 69 18.75 -45.29 -7.86
N THR A 70 18.06 -44.82 -8.89
CA THR A 70 17.19 -45.65 -9.72
C THR A 70 18.05 -46.72 -10.41
N PRO A 71 17.71 -48.01 -10.32
CA PRO A 71 18.50 -49.05 -10.95
C PRO A 71 18.44 -48.91 -12.48
N PHE A 72 19.63 -49.04 -13.07
CA PHE A 72 19.92 -49.08 -14.49
C PHE A 72 18.98 -50.06 -15.22
N VAL A 73 18.26 -49.56 -16.23
CA VAL A 73 17.42 -50.40 -17.08
C VAL A 73 18.32 -51.14 -18.07
N THR A 74 18.40 -52.45 -17.91
CA THR A 74 19.11 -53.37 -18.82
C THR A 74 18.47 -53.33 -20.21
N LEU A 75 19.25 -52.92 -21.22
CA LEU A 75 18.86 -52.95 -22.62
C LEU A 75 18.84 -54.40 -23.13
N THR A 76 17.65 -54.93 -23.40
CA THR A 76 17.45 -56.13 -24.23
C THR A 76 17.20 -55.73 -25.70
N PRO A 77 17.86 -56.38 -26.69
CA PRO A 77 17.72 -56.01 -28.09
C PRO A 77 16.53 -56.70 -28.79
N PHE A 78 15.99 -55.97 -29.77
CA PHE A 78 15.42 -56.40 -31.05
C PHE A 78 14.16 -57.28 -31.09
N VAL A 79 13.07 -56.69 -31.60
CA VAL A 79 12.16 -57.41 -32.51
C VAL A 79 11.76 -56.48 -33.66
N THR A 80 12.20 -56.83 -34.87
CA THR A 80 11.63 -56.33 -36.14
C THR A 80 10.19 -56.80 -36.25
N ASN A 81 9.24 -55.88 -36.43
CA ASN A 81 7.92 -56.19 -36.97
C ASN A 81 7.41 -55.05 -37.87
N THR A 82 7.51 -55.33 -39.18
CA THR A 82 6.43 -55.28 -40.16
C THR A 82 5.47 -54.07 -40.15
N VAL A 83 5.60 -53.26 -41.21
CA VAL A 83 4.61 -52.28 -41.68
C VAL A 83 3.20 -52.88 -41.79
N PHE A 84 2.22 -52.25 -41.15
CA PHE A 84 0.79 -52.42 -41.42
C PHE A 84 0.09 -51.07 -41.53
N ALA A 85 -0.86 -51.04 -42.44
CA ALA A 85 -1.49 -49.87 -43.04
C ALA A 85 -2.45 -49.10 -42.11
N THR A 86 -2.46 -47.79 -42.34
CA THR A 86 -3.57 -46.83 -42.32
C THR A 86 -4.91 -47.23 -41.70
N SER A 87 -5.31 -46.48 -40.65
CA SER A 87 -6.70 -46.10 -40.42
C SER A 87 -6.76 -44.61 -40.07
N THR A 88 -7.12 -43.81 -41.07
CA THR A 88 -7.46 -42.39 -40.96
C THR A 88 -8.74 -42.24 -40.14
N LEU A 89 -8.60 -41.73 -38.91
CA LEU A 89 -9.72 -41.21 -38.12
C LEU A 89 -10.21 -39.90 -38.77
N PRO A 90 -11.53 -39.65 -38.85
CA PRO A 90 -12.06 -38.36 -39.26
C PRO A 90 -11.60 -37.28 -38.26
N PRO A 91 -11.25 -36.07 -38.71
CA PRO A 91 -10.92 -34.98 -37.80
C PRO A 91 -12.18 -34.67 -36.97
N LEU A 92 -12.07 -34.87 -35.66
CA LEU A 92 -13.02 -34.33 -34.70
C LEU A 92 -13.07 -32.82 -34.90
N SER A 93 -14.23 -32.35 -35.37
CA SER A 93 -14.61 -30.95 -35.47
C SER A 93 -14.26 -30.25 -34.17
N ALA A 94 -13.20 -29.45 -34.17
CA ALA A 94 -12.93 -28.52 -33.11
C ALA A 94 -14.08 -27.52 -33.12
N PHE A 95 -14.87 -27.54 -32.05
CA PHE A 95 -15.81 -26.47 -31.74
C PHE A 95 -15.05 -25.16 -31.85
N ALA A 96 -15.41 -24.34 -32.84
CA ALA A 96 -14.96 -22.97 -32.94
C ALA A 96 -15.36 -22.28 -31.64
N THR A 97 -14.40 -22.17 -30.73
CA THR A 97 -14.50 -21.22 -29.64
C THR A 97 -14.60 -19.86 -30.33
N ASN A 98 -15.58 -19.04 -29.96
CA ASN A 98 -15.74 -17.69 -30.46
C ASN A 98 -14.47 -16.88 -30.13
N THR A 99 -13.44 -17.00 -30.96
CA THR A 99 -12.30 -16.09 -30.98
C THR A 99 -12.82 -14.84 -31.66
N GLN A 100 -13.37 -13.94 -30.87
CA GLN A 100 -13.56 -12.56 -31.29
C GLN A 100 -12.18 -12.07 -31.75
N ALA A 101 -12.00 -11.98 -33.07
CA ALA A 101 -10.92 -11.22 -33.65
C ALA A 101 -11.18 -9.76 -33.29
N ILE A 102 -10.69 -9.35 -32.13
CA ILE A 102 -10.58 -7.96 -31.75
C ILE A 102 -9.59 -7.37 -32.75
N SER A 103 -10.11 -6.63 -33.72
CA SER A 103 -9.33 -5.91 -34.72
C SER A 103 -8.27 -5.07 -34.01
N SER A 104 -7.04 -5.57 -33.97
CA SER A 104 -5.92 -4.89 -33.34
C SER A 104 -5.43 -3.80 -34.27
N THR A 105 -5.70 -2.54 -33.92
CA THR A 105 -5.14 -1.34 -34.57
C THR A 105 -3.61 -1.21 -34.37
N GLY A 106 -2.90 -2.31 -34.10
CA GLY A 106 -1.48 -2.39 -33.71
C GLY A 106 -0.58 -3.23 -34.62
N GLY A 107 -1.03 -3.62 -35.82
CA GLY A 107 -0.22 -4.45 -36.71
C GLY A 107 0.00 -5.86 -36.16
N CYS A 108 1.24 -6.37 -36.21
CA CYS A 108 1.63 -7.69 -35.68
C CYS A 108 1.74 -7.74 -34.15
N ASP A 109 1.71 -6.58 -33.47
CA ASP A 109 1.78 -6.48 -32.02
C ASP A 109 0.40 -6.73 -31.40
N ASN A 110 0.31 -7.72 -30.52
CA ASN A 110 -0.90 -7.97 -29.76
C ASN A 110 -0.56 -8.57 -28.39
N SER A 111 -1.32 -8.21 -27.36
CA SER A 111 -1.15 -8.75 -26.02
C SER A 111 -2.49 -9.19 -25.44
N VAL A 112 -2.44 -10.19 -24.57
CA VAL A 112 -3.58 -10.63 -23.77
C VAL A 112 -3.21 -10.60 -22.28
N TYR A 113 -4.14 -10.12 -21.47
CA TYR A 113 -4.04 -10.19 -20.02
C TYR A 113 -4.13 -11.64 -19.55
N VAL A 114 -3.23 -12.05 -18.65
CA VAL A 114 -3.23 -13.38 -18.05
C VAL A 114 -3.77 -13.33 -16.62
N SER A 115 -3.20 -12.48 -15.77
CA SER A 115 -3.56 -12.41 -14.34
C SER A 115 -2.93 -11.20 -13.65
N ASP A 116 -3.55 -10.76 -12.56
CA ASP A 116 -2.93 -9.90 -11.56
C ASP A 116 -1.99 -10.73 -10.68
N VAL A 117 -0.74 -10.30 -10.57
CA VAL A 117 0.28 -11.02 -9.79
C VAL A 117 0.32 -10.54 -8.34
N THR A 118 0.14 -9.24 -8.11
CA THR A 118 0.28 -8.65 -6.76
C THR A 118 -1.04 -8.13 -6.18
N ILE A 119 -1.72 -7.24 -6.89
CA ILE A 119 -2.90 -6.51 -6.38
C ILE A 119 -4.11 -6.95 -7.21
N PRO A 120 -4.92 -7.92 -6.77
CA PRO A 120 -6.17 -8.25 -7.42
C PRO A 120 -7.13 -7.06 -7.43
N ASP A 121 -8.07 -7.05 -8.35
CA ASP A 121 -9.10 -6.02 -8.40
C ASP A 121 -9.93 -5.97 -7.10
N ASN A 122 -10.30 -4.75 -6.71
CA ASN A 122 -11.02 -4.39 -5.49
C ASN A 122 -10.24 -4.58 -4.19
N THR A 123 -8.91 -4.69 -4.25
CA THR A 123 -8.06 -4.73 -3.05
C THR A 123 -8.26 -3.47 -2.22
N VAL A 124 -8.45 -3.65 -0.90
CA VAL A 124 -8.58 -2.53 0.05
C VAL A 124 -7.20 -2.02 0.43
N VAL A 125 -7.00 -0.71 0.34
CA VAL A 125 -5.72 -0.05 0.60
C VAL A 125 -5.92 1.19 1.48
N THR A 126 -4.88 1.59 2.20
CA THR A 126 -4.93 2.83 3.00
C THR A 126 -4.63 4.06 2.13
N PRO A 127 -5.14 5.25 2.50
CA PRO A 127 -4.80 6.50 1.83
C PRO A 127 -3.28 6.70 1.71
N GLY A 128 -2.80 7.06 0.52
CA GLY A 128 -1.37 7.33 0.29
C GLY A 128 -0.45 6.11 0.38
N GLN A 129 -1.00 4.89 0.46
CA GLN A 129 -0.20 3.67 0.49
C GLN A 129 0.62 3.52 -0.78
N ALA A 130 1.92 3.25 -0.65
CA ALA A 130 2.76 2.85 -1.78
C ALA A 130 2.38 1.43 -2.24
N LEU A 131 2.18 1.28 -3.55
CA LEU A 131 1.72 0.07 -4.20
C LEU A 131 2.66 -0.30 -5.35
N THR A 132 2.82 -1.59 -5.61
CA THR A 132 3.43 -2.08 -6.85
C THR A 132 2.46 -3.04 -7.52
N LYS A 133 1.83 -2.57 -8.60
CA LYS A 133 0.91 -3.39 -9.38
C LYS A 133 1.70 -4.14 -10.44
N THR A 134 1.58 -5.46 -10.41
CA THR A 134 2.23 -6.34 -11.36
C THR A 134 1.17 -7.12 -12.13
N TRP A 135 1.17 -6.99 -13.45
CA TRP A 135 0.33 -7.78 -14.35
C TRP A 135 1.19 -8.83 -15.04
N ARG A 136 0.64 -10.04 -15.18
CA ARG A 136 1.16 -11.03 -16.12
C ARG A 136 0.46 -10.86 -17.46
N VAL A 137 1.25 -10.71 -18.51
CA VAL A 137 0.77 -10.43 -19.87
C VAL A 137 1.44 -11.39 -20.82
N GLN A 138 0.69 -11.92 -21.80
CA GLN A 138 1.22 -12.79 -22.85
C GLN A 138 1.27 -12.04 -24.18
N ASN A 139 2.34 -12.26 -24.95
CA ASN A 139 2.41 -11.85 -26.34
C ASN A 139 1.57 -12.77 -27.21
N SER A 140 0.39 -12.29 -27.62
CA SER A 140 -0.53 -12.98 -28.53
C SER A 140 -0.38 -12.54 -29.99
N GLY A 141 0.61 -11.69 -30.27
CA GLY A 141 0.95 -11.22 -31.61
C GLY A 141 1.94 -12.14 -32.32
N THR A 142 2.44 -11.67 -33.47
CA THR A 142 3.46 -12.36 -34.26
C THR A 142 4.82 -11.65 -34.22
N CYS A 143 4.88 -10.42 -33.72
CA CYS A 143 6.12 -9.68 -33.51
C CYS A 143 6.66 -9.88 -32.09
N ALA A 144 7.98 -10.02 -31.98
CA ALA A 144 8.66 -10.05 -30.68
C ALA A 144 8.74 -8.64 -30.09
N TRP A 145 8.35 -8.50 -28.83
CA TRP A 145 8.52 -7.24 -28.11
C TRP A 145 9.97 -7.09 -27.66
N THR A 146 10.47 -5.86 -27.68
CA THR A 146 11.83 -5.52 -27.22
C THR A 146 11.74 -4.56 -26.03
N THR A 147 12.86 -4.28 -25.38
CA THR A 147 12.93 -3.31 -24.27
C THR A 147 12.60 -1.86 -24.66
N ALA A 148 12.37 -1.58 -25.95
CA ALA A 148 11.82 -0.31 -26.42
C ALA A 148 10.29 -0.18 -26.19
N TYR A 149 9.61 -1.28 -25.90
CA TYR A 149 8.18 -1.33 -25.63
C TYR A 149 7.94 -0.91 -24.18
N LYS A 150 6.79 -0.29 -23.92
CA LYS A 150 6.45 0.23 -22.60
C LYS A 150 4.96 0.07 -22.30
N ILE A 151 4.62 0.00 -21.02
CA ILE A 151 3.25 0.18 -20.55
C ILE A 151 3.03 1.67 -20.27
N THR A 152 1.88 2.21 -20.68
CA THR A 152 1.49 3.60 -20.44
C THR A 152 0.08 3.69 -19.89
N TYR A 153 -0.15 4.71 -19.07
CA TYR A 153 -1.48 5.07 -18.59
C TYR A 153 -2.34 5.58 -19.75
N VAL A 154 -3.64 5.25 -19.71
CA VAL A 154 -4.63 5.63 -20.73
C VAL A 154 -5.81 6.40 -20.14
N ALA A 155 -6.41 5.93 -19.04
CA ALA A 155 -7.64 6.53 -18.49
C ALA A 155 -7.87 6.19 -17.02
N GLY A 156 -8.72 6.97 -16.34
CA GLY A 156 -9.06 6.80 -14.92
C GLY A 156 -8.13 7.58 -13.98
N ASN A 157 -7.53 6.88 -13.03
CA ASN A 157 -6.54 7.41 -12.11
C ASN A 157 -5.22 6.63 -12.25
N ALA A 158 -4.15 7.32 -12.64
CA ALA A 158 -2.83 6.72 -12.78
C ALA A 158 -2.20 6.32 -11.43
N MET A 159 -2.74 6.82 -10.30
CA MET A 159 -2.23 6.57 -8.96
C MET A 159 -0.73 6.89 -8.86
N GLY A 160 -0.29 8.00 -9.46
CA GLY A 160 1.12 8.39 -9.50
C GLY A 160 2.02 7.51 -10.37
N GLY A 161 1.49 6.47 -11.01
CA GLY A 161 2.24 5.61 -11.90
C GLY A 161 2.69 6.33 -13.16
N THR A 162 3.88 5.96 -13.65
CA THR A 162 4.48 6.49 -14.87
C THR A 162 4.64 5.40 -15.93
N ALA A 163 4.85 5.81 -17.18
CA ALA A 163 5.18 4.87 -18.24
C ALA A 163 6.45 4.07 -17.87
N THR A 164 6.40 2.76 -18.06
CA THR A 164 7.47 1.84 -17.63
C THR A 164 7.85 0.94 -18.80
N ALA A 165 9.14 0.89 -19.13
CA ALA A 165 9.65 0.02 -20.19
C ALA A 165 9.59 -1.45 -19.75
N ILE A 166 9.38 -2.36 -20.70
CA ILE A 166 9.51 -3.80 -20.40
C ILE A 166 10.98 -4.15 -20.18
N THR A 167 11.25 -5.05 -19.25
CA THR A 167 12.60 -5.35 -18.76
C THR A 167 13.37 -6.34 -19.64
N GLN A 168 12.66 -7.08 -20.50
CA GLN A 168 13.23 -8.11 -21.37
C GLN A 168 12.42 -8.26 -22.66
N ALA A 169 13.04 -8.88 -23.67
CA ALA A 169 12.34 -9.23 -24.90
C ALA A 169 11.31 -10.34 -24.66
N VAL A 170 10.20 -10.30 -25.41
CA VAL A 170 9.09 -11.26 -25.26
C VAL A 170 8.67 -11.76 -26.64
N SER A 171 9.03 -13.00 -26.94
CA SER A 171 8.64 -13.66 -28.19
C SER A 171 7.14 -13.98 -28.24
N PRO A 172 6.55 -14.17 -29.44
CA PRO A 172 5.19 -14.68 -29.58
C PRO A 172 4.91 -15.93 -28.73
N GLY A 173 3.77 -15.93 -28.04
CA GLY A 173 3.35 -16.99 -27.12
C GLY A 173 3.96 -16.94 -25.72
N GLN A 174 5.00 -16.12 -25.49
CA GLN A 174 5.64 -15.98 -24.17
C GLN A 174 4.94 -14.95 -23.30
N SER A 175 5.15 -15.06 -21.98
CA SER A 175 4.60 -14.15 -20.97
C SER A 175 5.68 -13.35 -20.26
N ILE A 176 5.30 -12.18 -19.76
CA ILE A 176 6.13 -11.29 -18.94
C ILE A 176 5.31 -10.70 -17.80
N ASP A 177 6.00 -10.42 -16.69
CA ASP A 177 5.47 -9.66 -15.57
C ASP A 177 5.90 -8.21 -15.69
N ILE A 178 4.92 -7.31 -15.74
CA ILE A 178 5.15 -5.87 -15.87
C ILE A 178 4.70 -5.22 -14.57
N SER A 179 5.63 -4.56 -13.88
CA SER A 179 5.38 -3.92 -12.60
C SER A 179 5.42 -2.40 -12.74
N VAL A 180 4.43 -1.72 -12.14
CA VAL A 180 4.38 -0.25 -12.07
C VAL A 180 4.23 0.17 -10.62
N ALA A 181 5.13 1.03 -10.16
CA ALA A 181 5.04 1.66 -8.85
C ALA A 181 3.93 2.72 -8.86
N MET A 182 3.09 2.70 -7.83
CA MET A 182 1.92 3.55 -7.69
C MET A 182 1.74 3.99 -6.22
N VAL A 183 0.88 4.98 -6.00
CA VAL A 183 0.48 5.49 -4.69
C VAL A 183 -1.03 5.60 -4.67
N ALA A 184 -1.67 4.93 -3.72
CA ALA A 184 -3.11 4.98 -3.53
C ALA A 184 -3.58 6.43 -3.31
N PRO A 185 -4.73 6.85 -3.86
CA PRO A 185 -5.29 8.17 -3.62
C PRO A 185 -5.46 8.45 -2.12
N THR A 186 -5.37 9.72 -1.73
CA THR A 186 -5.60 10.11 -0.32
C THR A 186 -7.08 10.22 0.03
N ALA A 187 -7.94 10.46 -0.99
CA ALA A 187 -9.38 10.45 -0.84
C ALA A 187 -9.90 9.01 -0.73
N ALA A 188 -10.79 8.77 0.22
CA ALA A 188 -11.48 7.49 0.35
C ALA A 188 -12.44 7.24 -0.83
N GLY A 189 -12.66 5.97 -1.16
CA GLY A 189 -13.54 5.53 -2.24
C GLY A 189 -12.88 4.58 -3.22
N ASP A 190 -13.63 4.17 -4.23
CA ASP A 190 -13.15 3.30 -5.29
C ASP A 190 -12.27 4.09 -6.27
N SER A 191 -11.13 3.53 -6.64
CA SER A 191 -10.23 4.12 -7.64
C SER A 191 -9.81 3.08 -8.66
N ALA A 192 -9.85 3.46 -9.93
CA ALA A 192 -9.49 2.58 -11.04
C ALA A 192 -8.60 3.31 -12.05
N GLY A 193 -7.62 2.60 -12.61
CA GLY A 193 -6.73 3.08 -13.66
C GLY A 193 -6.60 2.06 -14.78
N THR A 194 -6.64 2.54 -16.02
CA THR A 194 -6.50 1.73 -17.23
C THR A 194 -5.18 2.03 -17.92
N TRP A 195 -4.48 0.97 -18.30
CA TRP A 195 -3.14 0.97 -18.87
C TRP A 195 -3.13 0.18 -20.18
N ARG A 196 -2.21 0.52 -21.08
CA ARG A 196 -1.98 -0.22 -22.32
C ARG A 196 -0.50 -0.34 -22.64
N LEU A 197 -0.13 -1.41 -23.34
CA LEU A 197 1.18 -1.52 -23.96
C LEU A 197 1.23 -0.62 -25.20
N VAL A 198 2.40 -0.02 -25.41
CA VAL A 198 2.74 0.73 -26.63
C VAL A 198 4.08 0.24 -27.17
N ASN A 199 4.18 0.18 -28.49
CA ASN A 199 5.41 -0.25 -29.16
C ASN A 199 6.44 0.90 -29.25
N ASP A 200 7.56 0.61 -29.90
CA ASP A 200 8.66 1.55 -30.18
C ASP A 200 8.22 2.81 -30.95
N LYS A 201 7.12 2.72 -31.69
CA LYS A 201 6.48 3.82 -32.42
C LYS A 201 5.38 4.53 -31.61
N SER A 202 5.26 4.21 -30.33
CA SER A 202 4.23 4.72 -29.41
C SER A 202 2.79 4.42 -29.87
N VAL A 203 2.60 3.36 -30.66
CA VAL A 203 1.27 2.86 -31.05
C VAL A 203 0.79 1.88 -29.99
N ALA A 204 -0.41 2.13 -29.45
CA ALA A 204 -0.98 1.33 -28.38
C ALA A 204 -1.67 0.06 -28.89
N PHE A 205 -1.35 -1.10 -28.33
CA PHE A 205 -1.82 -2.41 -28.80
C PHE A 205 -2.29 -3.32 -27.65
N GLY A 206 -2.95 -4.42 -28.01
CA GLY A 206 -3.42 -5.44 -27.07
C GLY A 206 -4.54 -5.03 -26.12
N THR A 207 -4.85 -5.97 -25.21
CA THR A 207 -5.91 -5.83 -24.20
C THR A 207 -5.55 -4.75 -23.16
N PRO A 208 -6.48 -3.86 -22.77
CA PRO A 208 -6.28 -2.94 -21.66
C PRO A 208 -6.03 -3.69 -20.34
N LEU A 209 -5.14 -3.15 -19.52
CA LEU A 209 -4.79 -3.66 -18.20
C LEU A 209 -5.35 -2.72 -17.13
N THR A 210 -6.00 -3.26 -16.11
CA THR A 210 -6.66 -2.46 -15.07
C THR A 210 -6.02 -2.63 -13.71
N ILE A 211 -6.10 -1.58 -12.91
CA ILE A 211 -5.92 -1.64 -11.48
C ILE A 211 -7.18 -1.05 -10.84
N VAL A 212 -7.83 -1.80 -9.96
CA VAL A 212 -9.00 -1.36 -9.20
C VAL A 212 -8.71 -1.54 -7.72
N VAL A 213 -8.74 -0.47 -6.94
CA VAL A 213 -8.51 -0.48 -5.49
C VAL A 213 -9.62 0.26 -4.75
N LYS A 214 -9.83 -0.13 -3.49
CA LYS A 214 -10.77 0.52 -2.59
C LYS A 214 -9.99 1.22 -1.49
N VAL A 215 -10.00 2.55 -1.50
CA VAL A 215 -9.30 3.34 -0.48
C VAL A 215 -10.20 3.49 0.74
N SER A 216 -9.81 2.89 1.87
CA SER A 216 -10.54 2.99 3.14
C SER A 216 -9.70 3.66 4.22
N GLY A 217 -10.29 4.60 4.97
CA GLY A 217 -9.64 5.26 6.11
C GLY A 217 -9.15 6.69 5.87
N GLY A 218 -9.54 7.33 4.76
CA GLY A 218 -9.25 8.75 4.53
C GLY A 218 -10.24 9.64 5.27
N THR A 219 -9.77 10.69 5.94
CA THR A 219 -10.63 11.82 6.27
C THR A 219 -11.13 12.39 4.95
N ASN A 220 -12.42 12.18 4.65
CA ASN A 220 -13.07 12.79 3.50
C ASN A 220 -12.90 14.31 3.63
N GLY A 221 -11.91 14.86 2.93
CA GLY A 221 -11.75 16.29 2.73
C GLY A 221 -12.92 16.79 1.91
N THR A 222 -14.07 16.94 2.55
CA THR A 222 -15.06 17.92 2.10
C THR A 222 -14.29 19.24 2.06
N PRO A 223 -14.23 19.97 0.93
CA PRO A 223 -13.90 21.38 1.00
C PRO A 223 -15.06 22.00 1.77
N THR A 224 -14.92 22.08 3.10
CA THR A 224 -15.75 22.97 3.90
C THR A 224 -15.48 24.34 3.32
N LYS A 225 -16.38 24.82 2.45
CA LYS A 225 -16.55 26.26 2.29
C LYS A 225 -16.65 26.78 3.71
N THR A 226 -15.68 27.60 4.10
CA THR A 226 -15.79 28.45 5.28
C THR A 226 -17.09 29.22 5.13
N VAL A 227 -18.16 28.71 5.73
CA VAL A 227 -19.31 29.51 6.09
C VAL A 227 -18.80 30.34 7.24
N THR A 228 -18.35 31.55 6.93
CA THR A 228 -18.25 32.64 7.89
C THR A 228 -19.60 32.70 8.61
N PRO A 229 -19.67 32.49 9.93
CA PRO A 229 -20.87 32.78 10.68
C PRO A 229 -21.13 34.29 10.53
N GLY A 230 -22.22 34.63 9.85
CA GLY A 230 -22.73 35.98 9.80
C GLY A 230 -23.10 36.43 11.20
N GLY A 231 -22.18 37.14 11.86
CA GLY A 231 -22.47 37.98 13.01
C GLY A 231 -23.22 39.21 12.51
N SER A 232 -24.55 39.13 12.52
CA SER A 232 -25.41 40.30 12.40
C SER A 232 -25.30 41.13 13.69
N ALA A 233 -24.47 42.16 13.69
CA ALA A 233 -24.48 43.19 14.72
C ALA A 233 -25.08 44.47 14.12
N ALA A 234 -26.28 44.80 14.60
CA ALA A 234 -27.06 45.95 14.21
C ALA A 234 -26.32 47.27 14.49
N THR A 235 -26.29 48.14 13.49
CA THR A 235 -25.87 49.54 13.59
C THR A 235 -26.89 50.31 14.43
N SER A 236 -26.62 50.53 15.72
CA SER A 236 -27.36 51.51 16.52
C SER A 236 -26.62 52.85 16.48
N THR A 237 -27.22 53.82 15.80
CA THR A 237 -26.92 55.24 15.85
C THR A 237 -27.16 55.79 17.27
N PRO A 238 -26.20 56.52 17.87
CA PRO A 238 -26.53 57.53 18.87
C PRO A 238 -26.41 58.94 18.28
N THR A 239 -27.58 59.55 18.11
CA THR A 239 -27.77 60.99 17.97
C THR A 239 -27.28 61.70 19.23
N ALA A 240 -26.35 62.63 19.09
CA ALA A 240 -26.11 63.68 20.08
C ALA A 240 -25.59 64.94 19.38
N THR A 241 -26.52 65.84 19.05
CA THR A 241 -26.22 67.25 18.82
C THR A 241 -26.26 67.94 20.19
N PRO A 242 -25.31 68.83 20.49
CA PRO A 242 -25.80 70.17 20.79
C PRO A 242 -24.99 71.28 20.13
N TYR A 243 -25.76 72.33 19.91
CA TYR A 243 -25.51 73.61 19.29
C TYR A 243 -24.52 74.49 20.08
N CYS A 244 -23.58 75.15 19.41
CA CYS A 244 -22.95 76.40 19.85
C CYS A 244 -22.34 77.10 18.61
N ARG A 245 -23.08 77.93 17.86
CA ARG A 245 -23.38 79.37 18.03
C ARG A 245 -22.16 80.31 18.06
N ARG A 246 -22.12 81.18 17.02
CA ARG A 246 -21.46 82.51 16.87
C ARG A 246 -19.93 82.48 16.63
N LEU A 247 -19.31 83.30 15.77
CA LEU A 247 -19.72 84.59 15.20
C LEU A 247 -18.91 84.90 13.90
N LEU A 248 -19.56 85.64 13.00
CA LEU A 248 -19.11 86.39 11.82
C LEU A 248 -17.64 86.90 11.78
N LEU A 249 -17.04 87.01 10.59
CA LEU A 249 -16.93 88.28 9.81
C LEU A 249 -15.96 88.17 8.59
N ARG A 250 -16.49 88.68 7.47
CA ARG A 250 -15.87 89.23 6.25
C ARG A 250 -15.21 88.30 5.24
#